data_AF-A0A4U2ZWY9-F1
#
_entry.id   AF-A0A4U2ZWY9-F1
#
_cell.length_a   1.000
_cell.length_b   1.000
_cell.length_c   1.000
_cell.angle_alpha   90.00
_cell.angle_beta   90.00
_cell.angle_gamma   90.00
#
_symmetry.space_group_name_H-M   'P 1'
#
loop_
_entity.id
_entity.type
_entity.pdbx_description
1 polymer ?
#
loop_
_entity_poly.entity_id
_entity_poly.type
_entity_poly.pdbx_seq_one_letter_code
_entity_poly.pdbx_strand_id
1 'polypeptide(L)'
;GIGAIIGTGVLVLTGLVAARDAGPAVIFSFMIAAIVCGFAALCYAEIASTLPVSGSVYTYSYVTIGEFVAHLMGWTLLSVYVVTTAAVAGGWTGYFHNLVSGFGIEIPKSLLTIPTQGGIVNLPAVIITLIITWLLSKGTKESKRVNNAMVLIKIGIVVLFISVGIFYVKPENWIPFAPYGISGVFSGGAAVFFAFLGFDALATSAEEVKN
;
A
#
# COMPACT_ATOMS: atom_id res chain seq x y z
N GLY A 1 -0.51 7.28 9.82
CA GLY A 1 0.72 7.28 9.00
C GLY A 1 1.21 5.87 8.73
N ILE A 2 2.16 5.37 9.53
CA ILE A 2 2.90 4.10 9.24
C ILE A 2 1.97 2.92 8.93
N GLY A 3 0.88 2.75 9.69
CA GLY A 3 -0.09 1.66 9.48
C GLY A 3 -0.82 1.67 8.14
N ALA A 4 -0.93 2.84 7.49
CA ALA A 4 -1.55 3.01 6.18
C ALA A 4 -0.58 2.69 5.03
N ILE A 5 0.73 2.87 5.25
CA ILE A 5 1.79 2.66 4.25
C ILE A 5 2.19 1.17 4.20
N ILE A 6 2.35 0.52 5.36
CA ILE A 6 2.77 -0.89 5.42
C ILE A 6 1.57 -1.79 5.08
N GLY A 7 1.61 -2.40 3.90
CA GLY A 7 0.58 -3.31 3.41
C GLY A 7 0.99 -4.04 2.12
N THR A 8 0.01 -4.26 1.25
CA THR A 8 0.15 -5.04 0.00
C THR A 8 1.29 -4.55 -0.91
N GLY A 9 1.61 -3.26 -0.91
CA GLY A 9 2.73 -2.72 -1.69
C GLY A 9 4.07 -3.37 -1.34
N VAL A 10 4.47 -3.35 -0.07
CA VAL A 10 5.74 -3.96 0.35
C VAL A 10 5.64 -5.49 0.40
N LEU A 11 4.48 -6.02 0.80
CA LEU A 11 4.33 -7.45 1.09
C LEU A 11 4.08 -8.32 -0.16
N VAL A 12 3.40 -7.78 -1.19
CA VAL A 12 3.02 -8.52 -2.40
C VAL A 12 3.74 -7.97 -3.62
N LEU A 13 3.67 -6.65 -3.87
CA LEU A 13 4.20 -6.08 -5.10
C LEU A 13 5.71 -6.21 -5.21
N THR A 14 6.45 -6.16 -4.10
CA THR A 14 7.91 -6.37 -4.09
C THR A 14 8.32 -7.65 -4.82
N GLY A 15 7.63 -8.76 -4.55
CA GLY A 15 7.93 -10.05 -5.19
C GLY A 15 7.56 -10.06 -6.68
N LEU A 16 6.43 -9.47 -7.05
CA LEU A 16 5.99 -9.39 -8.45
C LEU A 16 6.92 -8.53 -9.29
N VAL A 17 7.32 -7.37 -8.78
CA VAL A 17 8.22 -6.42 -9.46
C VAL A 17 9.63 -7.00 -9.56
N ALA A 18 10.12 -7.64 -8.49
CA ALA A 18 11.39 -8.36 -8.55
C ALA A 18 11.37 -9.48 -9.60
N ALA A 19 10.26 -10.22 -9.71
CA ALA A 19 10.16 -11.35 -10.63
C ALA A 19 9.91 -10.97 -12.10
N ARG A 20 9.29 -9.82 -12.37
CA ARG A 20 8.81 -9.48 -13.72
C ARG A 20 9.41 -8.21 -14.32
N ASP A 21 9.85 -7.27 -13.49
CA ASP A 21 10.19 -5.93 -13.94
C ASP A 21 11.64 -5.53 -13.64
N ALA A 22 12.16 -5.79 -12.44
CA ALA A 22 13.44 -5.22 -12.00
C ALA A 22 14.51 -6.26 -11.62
N GLY A 23 14.14 -7.50 -11.29
CA GLY A 23 15.11 -8.48 -10.76
C GLY A 23 15.67 -8.04 -9.40
N PRO A 24 16.90 -8.46 -9.06
CA PRO A 24 17.63 -7.98 -7.88
C PRO A 24 17.79 -6.45 -7.82
N ALA A 25 17.75 -5.77 -8.96
CA ALA A 25 17.81 -4.31 -9.06
C ALA A 25 16.55 -3.59 -8.55
N VAL A 26 15.52 -4.31 -8.06
CA VAL A 26 14.33 -3.74 -7.41
C VAL A 26 14.66 -2.79 -6.25
N ILE A 27 15.83 -2.93 -5.62
CA ILE A 27 16.30 -1.98 -4.61
C ILE A 27 16.40 -0.55 -5.17
N PHE A 28 16.84 -0.39 -6.43
CA PHE A 28 16.90 0.91 -7.08
C PHE A 28 15.51 1.43 -7.45
N SER A 29 14.57 0.55 -7.78
CA SER A 29 13.16 0.91 -7.96
C SER A 29 12.57 1.52 -6.69
N PHE A 30 12.80 0.88 -5.53
CA PHE A 30 12.37 1.41 -4.23
C PHE A 30 13.07 2.70 -3.86
N MET A 31 14.36 2.84 -4.17
CA MET A 31 15.12 4.05 -3.88
C MET A 31 14.60 5.26 -4.67
N ILE A 32 14.34 5.09 -5.97
CA ILE A 32 13.75 6.14 -6.82
C ILE A 32 12.37 6.53 -6.29
N ALA A 33 11.51 5.54 -6.02
CA ALA A 33 10.18 5.79 -5.48
C ALA A 33 10.24 6.52 -4.12
N ALA A 34 11.15 6.13 -3.23
CA ALA A 34 11.33 6.76 -1.92
C ALA A 34 11.77 8.23 -2.04
N ILE A 35 12.68 8.56 -2.98
CA ILE A 35 13.14 9.93 -3.20
C ILE A 35 11.97 10.80 -3.70
N VAL A 36 11.23 10.33 -4.69
CA VAL A 36 10.07 11.07 -5.24
C VAL A 36 9.01 11.28 -4.18
N CYS A 37 8.65 10.23 -3.42
CA CYS A 37 7.71 10.32 -2.31
C CYS A 37 8.23 11.22 -1.18
N GLY A 38 9.54 11.24 -0.94
CA GLY A 38 10.17 12.11 0.05
C GLY A 38 9.98 13.58 -0.28
N PHE A 39 10.23 13.98 -1.53
CA PHE A 39 9.96 15.36 -1.96
C PHE A 39 8.47 15.72 -1.86
N ALA A 40 7.58 14.83 -2.29
CA ALA A 40 6.14 15.03 -2.15
C ALA A 40 5.73 15.17 -0.67
N ALA A 41 6.25 14.32 0.22
CA ALA A 41 5.95 14.35 1.64
C ALA A 41 6.42 15.65 2.32
N LEU A 42 7.55 16.23 1.88
CA LEU A 42 8.01 17.54 2.36
C LEU A 42 7.03 18.66 1.97
N CYS A 43 6.55 18.68 0.72
CA CYS A 43 5.51 19.63 0.30
C CYS A 43 4.22 19.46 1.12
N TYR A 44 3.81 18.22 1.39
CA TYR A 44 2.65 17.96 2.24
C TYR A 44 2.87 18.41 3.68
N ALA A 45 4.07 18.24 4.23
CA ALA A 45 4.39 18.66 5.59
C ALA A 45 4.32 20.20 5.71
N GLU A 46 4.83 20.93 4.73
CA GLU A 46 4.72 22.39 4.68
C GLU A 46 3.26 22.85 4.65
N ILE A 47 2.44 22.27 3.78
CA ILE A 47 1.02 22.65 3.67
C ILE A 47 0.24 22.23 4.94
N ALA A 48 0.49 21.04 5.48
CA ALA A 48 -0.17 20.58 6.71
C ALA A 48 0.20 21.45 7.93
N SER A 49 1.43 22.00 7.97
CA SER A 49 1.86 22.91 9.04
C SER A 49 1.24 24.30 8.93
N THR A 50 0.92 24.76 7.71
CA THR A 50 0.32 26.07 7.45
C THR A 50 -1.21 26.02 7.54
N LEU A 51 -1.82 24.90 7.16
CA LEU A 51 -3.26 24.64 7.18
C LEU A 51 -3.56 23.41 8.06
N PRO A 52 -3.58 23.56 9.41
CA PRO A 52 -3.80 22.46 10.35
C PRO A 52 -5.29 22.09 10.46
N VAL A 53 -5.94 21.89 9.31
CA VAL A 53 -7.34 21.47 9.21
C VAL A 53 -7.38 19.99 8.86
N SER A 54 -8.40 19.27 9.34
CA SER A 54 -8.62 17.90 8.89
C SER A 54 -9.00 17.92 7.41
N GLY A 55 -8.05 17.51 6.57
CA GLY A 55 -8.17 17.58 5.13
C GLY A 55 -6.92 17.07 4.44
N SER A 56 -7.08 16.49 3.26
CA SER A 56 -5.97 16.09 2.38
C SER A 56 -5.92 17.02 1.17
N VAL A 57 -5.38 16.55 0.06
CA VAL A 57 -5.13 17.27 -1.20
C VAL A 57 -6.30 18.14 -1.65
N TYR A 58 -7.53 17.66 -1.50
CA TYR A 58 -8.72 18.41 -1.88
C TYR A 58 -8.79 19.77 -1.17
N THR A 59 -8.71 19.77 0.16
CA THR A 59 -8.78 20.99 0.98
C THR A 59 -7.60 21.90 0.69
N TYR A 60 -6.41 21.32 0.56
CA TYR A 60 -5.19 22.07 0.25
C TYR A 60 -5.27 22.77 -1.10
N SER A 61 -5.72 22.07 -2.15
CA SER A 61 -5.92 22.66 -3.48
C SER A 61 -7.04 23.70 -3.50
N TYR A 62 -8.10 23.51 -2.71
CA TYR A 62 -9.21 24.46 -2.62
C TYR A 62 -8.74 25.80 -2.06
N VAL A 63 -7.96 25.76 -0.98
CA VAL A 63 -7.46 26.97 -0.31
C VAL A 63 -6.36 27.68 -1.11
N THR A 64 -5.49 26.91 -1.79
CA THR A 64 -4.28 27.48 -2.44
C THR A 64 -4.47 27.86 -3.91
N ILE A 65 -5.25 27.09 -4.67
CA ILE A 65 -5.37 27.24 -6.14
C ILE A 65 -6.79 27.64 -6.55
N GLY A 66 -7.80 27.04 -5.91
CA GLY A 66 -9.22 27.36 -6.13
C GLY A 66 -10.07 26.13 -6.46
N GLU A 67 -11.37 26.38 -6.57
CA GLU A 67 -12.41 25.35 -6.61
C GLU A 67 -12.28 24.36 -7.78
N PHE A 68 -11.99 24.85 -8.99
CA PHE A 68 -11.92 23.98 -10.17
C PHE A 68 -10.83 22.91 -10.03
N VAL A 69 -9.62 23.33 -9.66
CA VAL A 69 -8.49 22.39 -9.45
C VAL A 69 -8.77 21.47 -8.28
N ALA A 70 -9.31 21.99 -7.18
CA ALA A 70 -9.70 21.16 -6.04
C ALA A 70 -10.71 20.08 -6.42
N HIS A 71 -11.72 20.40 -7.24
CA HIS A 71 -12.70 19.44 -7.71
C HIS A 71 -12.07 18.31 -8.54
N LEU A 72 -11.15 18.65 -9.46
CA LEU A 72 -10.40 17.65 -10.23
C LEU A 72 -9.53 16.76 -9.33
N MET A 73 -8.85 17.36 -8.34
CA MET A 73 -8.06 16.62 -7.36
C MET A 73 -8.93 15.70 -6.50
N GLY A 74 -10.14 16.13 -6.13
CA GLY A 74 -11.11 15.32 -5.38
C GLY A 74 -11.53 14.06 -6.13
N TRP A 75 -11.90 14.19 -7.41
CA TRP A 75 -12.24 13.04 -8.26
C TRP A 75 -11.07 12.09 -8.48
N THR A 76 -9.87 12.64 -8.66
CA THR A 76 -8.64 11.86 -8.78
C THR A 76 -8.39 11.05 -7.51
N LEU A 77 -8.47 11.70 -6.35
CA LEU A 77 -8.24 11.10 -5.05
C LEU A 77 -9.27 9.99 -4.75
N LEU A 78 -10.55 10.24 -5.04
CA LEU A 78 -11.61 9.24 -4.91
C LEU A 78 -11.30 7.99 -5.77
N SER A 79 -10.91 8.20 -7.03
CA SER A 79 -10.55 7.12 -7.95
C SER A 79 -9.34 6.32 -7.45
N VAL A 80 -8.31 7.02 -6.96
CA VAL A 80 -7.11 6.39 -6.38
C VAL A 80 -7.47 5.55 -5.16
N TYR A 81 -8.31 6.04 -4.25
CA TYR A 81 -8.73 5.29 -3.07
C TYR A 81 -9.56 4.04 -3.42
N VAL A 82 -10.43 4.11 -4.43
CA VAL A 82 -11.18 2.95 -4.93
C VAL A 82 -10.24 1.88 -5.48
N VAL A 83 -9.33 2.27 -6.38
CA VAL A 83 -8.36 1.33 -6.98
C VAL A 83 -7.41 0.75 -5.94
N THR A 84 -6.93 1.57 -5.00
CA THR A 84 -6.02 1.15 -3.92
C THR A 84 -6.70 0.15 -2.99
N THR A 85 -7.96 0.41 -2.60
CA THR A 85 -8.72 -0.51 -1.75
C THR A 85 -8.92 -1.87 -2.43
N ALA A 86 -9.27 -1.87 -3.71
CA ALA A 86 -9.39 -3.09 -4.51
C ALA A 86 -8.06 -3.85 -4.62
N ALA A 87 -6.95 -3.13 -4.87
CA ALA A 87 -5.61 -3.73 -4.94
C ALA A 87 -5.16 -4.33 -3.59
N VAL A 88 -5.43 -3.65 -2.47
CA VAL A 88 -5.12 -4.17 -1.13
C VAL A 88 -5.92 -5.43 -0.83
N ALA A 89 -7.24 -5.43 -1.08
CA ALA A 89 -8.09 -6.60 -0.91
C ALA A 89 -7.66 -7.77 -1.81
N GLY A 90 -7.28 -7.48 -3.05
CA GLY A 90 -6.72 -8.47 -3.98
C GLY A 90 -5.44 -9.10 -3.45
N GLY A 91 -4.50 -8.30 -2.94
CA GLY A 91 -3.26 -8.80 -2.34
C GLY A 91 -3.47 -9.62 -1.06
N TRP A 92 -4.50 -9.30 -0.27
CA TRP A 92 -4.86 -10.06 0.93
C TRP A 92 -5.29 -11.51 0.62
N THR A 93 -5.84 -11.74 -0.57
CA THR A 93 -6.34 -13.06 -1.00
C THR A 93 -5.27 -14.14 -0.96
N GLY A 94 -4.04 -13.84 -1.38
CA GLY A 94 -2.94 -14.79 -1.34
C GLY A 94 -2.58 -15.22 0.08
N TYR A 95 -2.52 -14.26 1.01
CA TYR A 95 -2.27 -14.55 2.42
C TYR A 95 -3.41 -15.34 3.08
N PHE A 96 -4.67 -14.96 2.78
CA PHE A 96 -5.83 -15.69 3.28
C PHE A 96 -5.87 -17.12 2.77
N HIS A 97 -5.63 -17.33 1.47
CA HIS A 97 -5.60 -18.66 0.90
C HIS A 97 -4.53 -19.53 1.55
N ASN A 98 -3.30 -19.01 1.72
CA ASN A 98 -2.19 -19.73 2.39
C ASN A 98 -2.51 -20.09 3.85
N LEU A 99 -3.22 -19.22 4.56
CA LEU A 99 -3.66 -19.50 5.92
C LEU A 99 -4.67 -20.64 5.96
N VAL A 100 -5.69 -20.58 5.09
CA VAL A 100 -6.80 -21.53 5.04
C VAL A 100 -6.36 -22.90 4.52
N SER A 101 -5.44 -22.95 3.56
CA SER A 101 -4.83 -24.20 3.09
C SER A 101 -3.96 -24.85 4.16
N GLY A 102 -3.38 -24.07 5.08
CA GLY A 102 -2.73 -24.61 6.29
C GLY A 102 -3.67 -25.39 7.22
N PHE A 103 -4.98 -25.15 7.14
CA PHE A 103 -6.02 -25.92 7.83
C PHE A 103 -6.61 -27.07 6.98
N GLY A 104 -6.02 -27.35 5.80
CA GLY A 104 -6.50 -28.38 4.88
C GLY A 104 -7.72 -27.97 4.04
N ILE A 105 -8.08 -26.69 4.03
CA ILE A 105 -9.20 -26.19 3.23
C ILE A 105 -8.64 -25.61 1.93
N GLU A 106 -8.92 -26.26 0.81
CA GLU A 106 -8.56 -25.76 -0.52
C GLU A 106 -9.71 -25.00 -1.16
N ILE A 107 -9.46 -23.73 -1.51
CA ILE A 107 -10.41 -22.89 -2.22
C ILE A 107 -10.11 -23.02 -3.72
N PRO A 108 -11.12 -23.32 -4.57
CA PRO A 108 -10.89 -23.48 -5.99
C PRO A 108 -10.38 -22.18 -6.64
N LYS A 109 -9.44 -22.31 -7.58
CA LYS A 109 -8.83 -21.18 -8.30
C LYS A 109 -9.87 -20.23 -8.93
N SER A 110 -11.02 -20.77 -9.37
CA SER A 110 -12.13 -19.99 -9.92
C SER A 110 -12.67 -18.93 -8.97
N LEU A 111 -12.50 -19.10 -7.65
CA LEU A 111 -12.94 -18.16 -6.62
C LEU A 111 -11.80 -17.32 -6.02
N LEU A 112 -10.54 -17.59 -6.41
CA LEU A 112 -9.37 -16.87 -5.90
C LEU A 112 -8.90 -15.77 -6.84
N THR A 113 -9.18 -15.90 -8.15
CA THR A 113 -8.66 -14.98 -9.17
C THR A 113 -9.78 -14.38 -10.02
N ILE A 114 -9.45 -13.26 -10.66
CA ILE A 114 -10.34 -12.54 -11.58
C ILE A 114 -10.33 -13.18 -12.99
N PRO A 115 -11.29 -12.84 -13.89
CA PRO A 115 -11.37 -13.39 -15.25
C PRO A 115 -10.09 -13.27 -16.07
N THR A 116 -9.41 -12.13 -15.99
CA THR A 116 -8.13 -11.90 -16.69
C THR A 116 -6.98 -12.81 -16.20
N GLN A 117 -7.18 -13.49 -15.06
CA GLN A 117 -6.22 -14.42 -14.45
C GLN A 117 -6.77 -15.87 -14.42
N GLY A 118 -7.82 -16.15 -15.19
CA GLY A 118 -8.39 -17.49 -15.35
C GLY A 118 -9.35 -17.93 -14.23
N GLY A 119 -9.85 -16.99 -13.42
CA GLY A 119 -10.91 -17.25 -12.44
C GLY A 119 -12.24 -16.63 -12.86
N ILE A 120 -13.24 -16.67 -11.98
CA ILE A 120 -14.55 -16.02 -12.20
C ILE A 120 -14.59 -14.71 -11.39
N VAL A 121 -14.20 -14.78 -10.12
CA VAL A 121 -14.20 -13.65 -9.19
C VAL A 121 -13.19 -13.91 -8.09
N ASN A 122 -12.52 -12.84 -7.62
CA ASN A 122 -11.75 -12.91 -6.39
C ASN A 122 -12.70 -12.78 -5.19
N LEU A 123 -13.26 -13.92 -4.75
CA LEU A 123 -14.26 -13.98 -3.70
C LEU A 123 -13.72 -13.54 -2.32
N PRO A 124 -12.52 -13.95 -1.87
CA PRO A 124 -11.96 -13.46 -0.61
C PRO A 124 -11.81 -11.93 -0.58
N ALA A 125 -11.35 -11.31 -1.68
CA ALA A 125 -11.24 -9.85 -1.78
C ALA A 125 -12.60 -9.15 -1.67
N VAL A 126 -13.64 -9.71 -2.30
CA VAL A 126 -15.01 -9.17 -2.21
C VAL A 126 -15.53 -9.27 -0.77
N ILE A 127 -15.38 -10.44 -0.15
CA ILE A 127 -15.87 -10.70 1.21
C ILE A 127 -15.19 -9.76 2.21
N ILE A 128 -13.85 -9.64 2.19
CA ILE A 128 -13.15 -8.76 3.13
C ILE A 128 -13.54 -7.29 2.91
N THR A 129 -13.73 -6.86 1.67
CA THR A 129 -14.19 -5.50 1.36
C THR A 129 -15.57 -5.24 1.96
N LEU A 130 -16.51 -6.18 1.83
CA LEU A 130 -17.85 -6.07 2.41
C LEU A 130 -17.82 -6.08 3.95
N ILE A 131 -16.97 -6.92 4.55
CA ILE A 131 -16.78 -6.95 6.01
C ILE A 131 -16.25 -5.61 6.53
N ILE A 132 -15.21 -5.05 5.88
CA ILE A 132 -14.66 -3.76 6.27
C ILE A 132 -15.69 -2.64 6.06
N THR A 133 -16.45 -2.68 4.97
CA THR A 133 -17.54 -1.73 4.70
C THR A 133 -18.60 -1.77 5.80
N TRP A 134 -19.03 -2.96 6.20
CA TRP A 134 -20.00 -3.16 7.28
C TRP A 134 -19.46 -2.70 8.65
N LEU A 135 -18.18 -2.95 8.91
CA LEU A 135 -17.52 -2.51 10.14
C LEU A 135 -17.44 -0.97 10.20
N LEU A 136 -17.10 -0.33 9.08
CA LEU A 136 -17.06 1.14 8.95
C LEU A 136 -18.46 1.76 9.07
N SER A 137 -19.51 1.12 8.53
CA SER A 137 -20.88 1.65 8.58
C SER A 137 -21.49 1.66 9.99
N LYS A 138 -21.01 0.80 10.89
CA LYS A 138 -21.37 0.82 12.32
C LYS A 138 -20.65 1.90 13.14
N GLY A 139 -19.72 2.61 12.52
CA GLY A 139 -18.88 3.61 13.17
C GLY A 139 -17.67 2.95 13.85
N THR A 140 -16.48 3.29 13.38
CA THR A 140 -15.21 2.89 14.02
C THR A 140 -14.88 3.87 15.14
N LYS A 141 -15.68 3.87 16.20
CA LYS A 141 -15.30 4.52 17.46
C LYS A 141 -14.28 3.65 18.17
N GLU A 142 -13.05 3.52 17.68
CA GLU A 142 -12.04 2.77 18.42
C GLU A 142 -10.62 3.36 18.39
N SER A 143 -10.24 3.80 19.59
CA SER A 143 -8.98 3.62 20.32
C SER A 143 -7.66 3.63 19.54
N LYS A 144 -6.92 4.74 19.74
CA LYS A 144 -5.49 4.91 19.39
C LYS A 144 -4.62 3.70 19.78
N ARG A 145 -4.99 2.96 20.85
CA ARG A 145 -4.26 1.77 21.31
C ARG A 145 -4.35 0.59 20.35
N VAL A 146 -5.52 0.33 19.77
CA VAL A 146 -5.72 -0.78 18.82
C VAL A 146 -4.92 -0.51 17.54
N ASN A 147 -4.99 0.73 17.02
CA ASN A 147 -4.22 1.13 15.86
C ASN A 147 -2.71 0.99 16.11
N ASN A 148 -2.21 1.45 17.25
CA ASN A 148 -0.79 1.31 17.60
C ASN A 148 -0.36 -0.15 17.71
N ALA A 149 -1.17 -1.02 18.32
CA ALA A 149 -0.87 -2.46 18.39
C ALA A 149 -0.77 -3.09 17.00
N MET A 150 -1.70 -2.77 16.09
CA MET A 150 -1.68 -3.25 14.71
C MET A 150 -0.42 -2.82 13.94
N VAL A 151 0.01 -1.56 14.13
CA VAL A 151 1.25 -1.05 13.52
C VAL A 151 2.47 -1.81 14.04
N LEU A 152 2.56 -2.03 15.36
CA LEU A 152 3.66 -2.77 15.97
C LEU A 152 3.74 -4.21 15.45
N ILE A 153 2.60 -4.88 15.30
CA ILE A 153 2.55 -6.23 14.71
C ILE A 153 3.10 -6.21 13.29
N LYS A 154 2.66 -5.27 12.45
CA LYS A 154 3.15 -5.14 11.06
C LYS A 154 4.65 -4.93 10.99
N ILE A 155 5.19 -4.02 11.81
CA ILE A 155 6.64 -3.77 11.89
C ILE A 155 7.37 -5.02 12.39
N GLY A 156 6.84 -5.69 13.41
CA GLY A 156 7.40 -6.92 13.96
C GLY A 156 7.52 -8.03 12.92
N ILE A 157 6.52 -8.22 12.05
CA ILE A 157 6.55 -9.18 10.95
C ILE A 157 7.68 -8.85 9.96
N VAL A 158 7.85 -7.57 9.60
CA VAL A 158 8.92 -7.14 8.68
C VAL A 158 10.30 -7.37 9.29
N VAL A 159 10.49 -7.00 10.56
CA VAL A 159 11.75 -7.23 11.29
C VAL A 159 12.04 -8.73 11.40
N LEU A 160 11.05 -9.53 11.74
CA LEU A 160 11.17 -10.98 11.81
C LEU A 160 11.60 -11.56 10.46
N PHE A 161 10.93 -11.16 9.37
CA PHE A 161 11.27 -11.60 8.01
C PHE A 161 12.72 -11.26 7.64
N ILE A 162 13.20 -10.05 7.92
CA ILE A 162 14.59 -9.63 7.65
C ILE A 162 15.57 -10.43 8.52
N SER A 163 15.29 -10.54 9.82
CA SER A 163 16.17 -11.20 10.79
C SER A 163 16.36 -12.69 10.51
N VAL A 164 15.31 -13.39 10.06
CA VAL A 164 15.40 -14.80 9.67
C VAL A 164 15.94 -14.92 8.25
N GLY A 165 15.46 -14.09 7.33
CA GLY A 165 15.81 -14.13 5.91
C GLY A 165 17.28 -13.91 5.63
N ILE A 166 17.99 -13.10 6.43
CA ILE A 166 19.42 -12.82 6.25
C ILE A 166 20.27 -14.08 6.27
N PHE A 167 19.89 -15.10 7.06
CA PHE A 167 20.61 -16.37 7.15
C PHE A 167 20.45 -17.27 5.91
N TYR A 168 19.48 -16.96 5.04
CA TYR A 168 19.19 -17.72 3.83
C TYR A 168 19.53 -16.96 2.54
N VAL A 169 20.20 -15.80 2.64
CA VAL A 169 20.63 -15.02 1.48
C VAL A 169 21.75 -15.75 0.74
N LYS A 170 21.52 -16.01 -0.54
CA LYS A 170 22.47 -16.61 -1.48
C LYS A 170 22.87 -15.57 -2.53
N PRO A 171 24.09 -15.01 -2.48
CA PRO A 171 24.54 -13.96 -3.41
C PRO A 171 24.47 -14.38 -4.88
N GLU A 172 24.45 -15.68 -5.18
CA GLU A 172 24.29 -16.22 -6.52
C GLU A 172 22.95 -15.79 -7.15
N ASN A 173 21.91 -15.61 -6.33
CA ASN A 173 20.60 -15.13 -6.78
C ASN A 173 20.59 -13.64 -7.15
N TRP A 174 21.67 -12.90 -6.89
CA TRP A 174 21.81 -11.52 -7.33
C TRP A 174 22.33 -11.41 -8.76
N ILE A 175 22.66 -12.53 -9.42
CA ILE A 175 23.18 -12.56 -10.78
C ILE A 175 22.18 -13.30 -11.68
N PRO A 176 21.69 -12.68 -12.78
CA PRO A 176 21.96 -11.31 -13.22
C PRO A 176 21.27 -10.26 -12.31
N PHE A 177 21.98 -9.17 -12.01
CA PHE A 177 21.47 -8.14 -11.06
C PHE A 177 20.35 -7.28 -11.65
N ALA A 178 20.50 -6.85 -12.91
CA ALA A 178 19.52 -6.03 -13.61
C ALA A 178 19.13 -6.70 -14.95
N PRO A 179 18.42 -7.85 -14.94
CA PRO A 179 18.09 -8.60 -16.15
C PRO A 179 17.19 -7.81 -17.12
N TYR A 180 16.40 -6.87 -16.59
CA TYR A 180 15.50 -6.00 -17.36
C TYR A 180 16.10 -4.61 -17.64
N GLY A 181 17.37 -4.41 -17.30
CA GLY A 181 18.08 -3.15 -17.48
C GLY A 181 17.47 -1.96 -16.72
N ILE A 182 17.90 -0.75 -17.09
CA ILE A 182 17.45 0.50 -16.45
C ILE A 182 15.95 0.72 -16.67
N SER A 183 15.42 0.37 -17.85
CA SER A 183 13.99 0.49 -18.14
C SER A 183 13.14 -0.31 -17.16
N GLY A 184 13.55 -1.55 -16.83
CA GLY A 184 12.90 -2.37 -15.82
C GLY A 184 12.93 -1.76 -14.42
N VAL A 185 14.04 -1.12 -14.05
CA VAL A 185 14.16 -0.41 -12.76
C VAL A 185 13.17 0.75 -12.66
N PHE A 186 13.01 1.56 -13.71
CA PHE A 186 12.04 2.67 -13.72
C PHE A 186 10.59 2.19 -13.73
N SER A 187 10.27 1.19 -14.56
CA SER A 187 8.93 0.56 -14.59
C SER A 187 8.58 -0.06 -13.23
N GLY A 188 9.53 -0.78 -12.62
CA GLY A 188 9.39 -1.29 -11.27
C GLY A 188 9.25 -0.19 -10.23
N GLY A 189 9.95 0.94 -10.41
CA GLY A 189 9.83 2.14 -9.57
C GLY A 189 8.41 2.71 -9.55
N ALA A 190 7.79 2.82 -10.73
CA ALA A 190 6.40 3.24 -10.86
C ALA A 190 5.43 2.25 -10.18
N ALA A 191 5.69 0.94 -10.28
CA ALA A 191 4.86 -0.08 -9.62
C ALA A 191 4.99 -0.05 -8.08
N VAL A 192 6.22 0.01 -7.55
CA VAL A 192 6.46 0.03 -6.09
C VAL A 192 6.16 1.38 -5.46
N PHE A 193 5.94 2.44 -6.24
CA PHE A 193 5.39 3.71 -5.74
C PHE A 193 4.08 3.49 -4.95
N PHE A 194 3.28 2.51 -5.36
CA PHE A 194 2.09 2.07 -4.62
C PHE A 194 2.36 1.76 -3.14
N ALA A 195 3.55 1.24 -2.82
CA ALA A 195 3.95 0.91 -1.45
C ALA A 195 4.15 2.14 -0.54
N PHE A 196 4.24 3.34 -1.12
CA PHE A 196 4.42 4.59 -0.38
C PHE A 196 3.11 5.37 -0.22
N LEU A 197 2.00 4.93 -0.81
CA LEU A 197 0.70 5.58 -0.62
C LEU A 197 0.24 5.50 0.85
N GLY A 198 -0.41 6.55 1.33
CA GLY A 198 -1.01 6.61 2.67
C GLY A 198 -0.32 7.51 3.70
N PHE A 199 0.75 8.22 3.33
CA PHE A 199 1.31 9.26 4.21
C PHE A 199 0.36 10.46 4.37
N ASP A 200 -0.45 10.75 3.34
CA ASP A 200 -1.46 11.80 3.30
C ASP A 200 -2.60 11.55 4.31
N ALA A 201 -2.83 10.30 4.69
CA ALA A 201 -3.75 9.94 5.78
C ALA A 201 -3.29 10.43 7.17
N LEU A 202 -2.10 11.03 7.32
CA LEU A 202 -1.73 11.73 8.55
C LEU A 202 -2.52 13.04 8.72
N ALA A 203 -2.84 13.71 7.62
CA ALA A 203 -3.53 15.00 7.66
C ALA A 203 -4.98 14.89 8.16
N THR A 204 -5.61 13.72 8.05
CA THR A 204 -6.95 13.46 8.59
C THR A 204 -7.00 13.42 10.11
N SER A 205 -5.85 13.24 10.78
CA SER A 205 -5.75 13.24 12.24
C SER A 205 -5.38 14.61 12.80
N ALA A 206 -5.27 15.66 11.98
CA ALA A 206 -4.81 16.99 12.40
C ALA A 206 -5.61 17.55 13.59
N GLU A 207 -6.92 17.35 13.60
CA GLU A 207 -7.82 17.82 14.68
C GLU A 207 -7.60 17.11 16.03
N GLU A 208 -6.97 15.93 16.04
CA GLU A 208 -6.72 15.14 17.25
C GLU A 208 -5.31 15.31 17.84
N VAL A 209 -4.47 16.14 17.21
CA VAL A 209 -3.08 16.36 17.60
C VAL A 209 -2.98 17.63 18.44
N LYS A 210 -2.40 17.51 19.64
CA LYS A 210 -1.96 18.67 20.41
C LYS A 210 -0.55 19.06 19.95
N ASN A 211 -0.36 20.35 19.64
CA ASN A 211 0.94 20.96 19.35
C ASN A 211 1.56 21.46 20.66
#